data_AF-A0A925DIW1-F1
#
_entry.id   AF-A0A925DIW1-F1
#
_cell.length_a   1.000
_cell.length_b   1.000
_cell.length_c   1.000
_cell.angle_alpha   90.00
_cell.angle_beta   90.00
_cell.angle_gamma   90.00
#
_symmetry.space_group_name_H-M   'P 1'
#
loop_
_entity.id
_entity.type
_entity.pdbx_description
1 polymer ?
#
loop_
_entity_poly.entity_id
_entity_poly.type
_entity_poly.pdbx_seq_one_letter_code
_entity_poly.pdbx_strand_id
1 'polypeptide(L)' 'MKWTDVSAIAQALYDLYPDVDPLTIRFTDLHNKVVDLPEFDDDHSHGGEKV' A
#
# COMPACT_ATOMS: atom_id res chain seq x y z
N MET A 1 4.74 6.48 7.05
CA MET A 1 5.31 5.73 5.91
C MET A 1 4.86 6.43 4.64
N LYS A 2 5.74 6.64 3.66
CA LYS A 2 5.42 7.41 2.44
C LYS A 2 5.20 6.50 1.24
N TRP A 3 4.53 7.00 0.20
CA TRP A 3 4.36 6.27 -1.07
C TRP A 3 5.69 5.81 -1.70
N THR A 4 6.77 6.55 -1.46
CA THR A 4 8.12 6.21 -1.93
C THR A 4 8.73 5.01 -1.19
N ASP A 5 8.24 4.67 0.00
CA ASP A 5 8.73 3.58 0.83
C ASP A 5 8.07 2.24 0.44
N VAL A 6 8.07 1.92 -0.85
CA VAL A 6 7.39 0.73 -1.42
C VAL A 6 7.75 -0.57 -0.70
N SER A 7 9.01 -0.75 -0.30
CA SER A 7 9.44 -1.96 0.43
C SER A 7 8.80 -2.06 1.81
N ALA A 8 8.74 -0.95 2.55
CA ALA A 8 8.15 -0.92 3.89
C ALA A 8 6.63 -1.15 3.81
N ILE A 9 5.98 -0.53 2.82
CA ILE A 9 4.55 -0.72 2.55
C ILE A 9 4.28 -2.19 2.21
N ALA A 10 5.06 -2.80 1.33
CA ALA A 10 4.90 -4.20 0.96
C ALA A 10 5.08 -5.14 2.16
N GLN A 11 6.05 -4.87 3.04
CA GLN A 11 6.25 -5.65 4.26
C GLN A 11 5.06 -5.50 5.22
N ALA A 12 4.58 -4.29 5.45
CA ALA A 12 3.42 -4.04 6.31
C ALA A 12 2.15 -4.72 5.77
N LEU A 13 1.93 -4.65 4.46
CA LEU A 13 0.82 -5.34 3.81
C LEU A 13 0.95 -6.87 3.89
N TYR A 14 2.16 -7.41 3.73
CA TYR A 14 2.38 -8.86 3.84
C TYR A 14 2.21 -9.38 5.27
N ASP A 15 2.57 -8.58 6.27
CA ASP A 15 2.37 -8.91 7.69
C ASP A 15 0.88 -8.90 8.07
N LEU A 16 0.13 -7.91 7.59
CA LEU A 16 -1.32 -7.77 7.86
C LEU A 16 -2.19 -8.68 6.99
N TYR A 17 -1.77 -8.95 5.76
CA TYR A 17 -2.52 -9.71 4.76
C TYR A 17 -1.66 -10.81 4.11
N PRO A 18 -1.17 -11.80 4.89
CA PRO A 18 -0.27 -12.85 4.38
C PRO A 18 -0.94 -13.79 3.36
N ASP A 19 -2.28 -13.85 3.34
CA ASP A 19 -3.06 -14.69 2.42
C ASP A 19 -3.40 -13.97 1.10
N VAL A 20 -3.13 -12.67 1.00
CA VAL A 20 -3.40 -11.89 -0.21
C VAL A 20 -2.26 -12.10 -1.21
N ASP A 21 -2.60 -12.64 -2.38
CA ASP A 21 -1.65 -12.76 -3.47
C ASP A 21 -1.45 -11.39 -4.17
N PRO A 22 -0.23 -10.81 -4.14
CA PRO A 22 0.03 -9.47 -4.65
C PRO A 22 -0.05 -9.38 -6.19
N LEU A 23 -0.10 -10.52 -6.91
CA LEU A 23 -0.28 -10.54 -8.36
C LEU A 23 -1.76 -10.54 -8.76
N THR A 24 -2.66 -10.88 -7.83
CA THR A 24 -4.11 -10.92 -8.07
C THR A 24 -4.85 -9.69 -7.56
N ILE A 25 -4.21 -8.88 -6.70
CA ILE A 25 -4.83 -7.68 -6.13
C ILE A 25 -4.99 -6.57 -7.19
N ARG A 26 -6.15 -5.92 -7.19
CA ARG A 26 -6.40 -4.76 -8.06
C ARG A 26 -5.68 -3.55 -7.50
N PHE A 27 -5.15 -2.69 -8.37
CA PHE A 27 -4.46 -1.46 -7.96
C PHE A 27 -5.28 -0.61 -6.97
N THR A 28 -6.58 -0.46 -7.20
CA THR A 28 -7.48 0.30 -6.30
C THR A 28 -7.60 -0.32 -4.93
N ASP A 29 -7.61 -1.67 -4.85
CA ASP A 29 -7.70 -2.40 -3.60
C ASP A 29 -6.38 -2.33 -2.84
N LEU A 30 -5.26 -2.50 -3.55
CA LEU A 30 -3.92 -2.30 -3.01
C LEU A 30 -3.76 -0.88 -2.45
N HIS A 31 -4.12 0.15 -3.24
CA HIS A 31 -4.04 1.55 -2.83
C HIS A 31 -4.84 1.82 -1.55
N ASN A 32 -6.08 1.33 -1.48
CA ASN A 32 -6.90 1.46 -0.27
C ASN A 32 -6.25 0.78 0.93
N LYS A 33 -5.68 -0.42 0.77
CA LYS A 33 -4.98 -1.11 1.85
C LYS A 33 -3.75 -0.36 2.32
N VAL A 34 -3.00 0.25 1.41
CA VAL A 34 -1.82 1.07 1.75
C VAL A 34 -2.22 2.29 2.56
N VAL A 35 -3.29 2.99 2.16
CA VAL A 35 -3.78 4.19 2.83
C VAL A 35 -4.41 3.87 4.19
N ASP A 36 -4.96 2.66 4.35
CA ASP A 36 -5.53 2.15 5.60
C ASP A 36 -4.46 1.67 6.60
N LEU A 37 -3.19 1.56 6.20
CA LEU A 37 -2.11 1.16 7.10
C LEU A 37 -1.98 2.18 8.25
N PRO A 38 -1.94 1.74 9.53
CA PRO A 38 -1.88 2.64 10.68
C PRO A 38 -0.57 3.45 10.75
N GLU A 39 0.46 2.98 10.06
CA GLU A 39 1.78 3.60 9.98
C GLU A 39 1.94 4.47 8.73
N PHE A 40 0.92 4.57 7.89
CA PHE A 40 0.91 5.36 6.67
C PHE A 40 0.60 6.83 6.97
N ASP A 41 1.47 7.71 6.50
CA ASP A 41 1.47 9.14 6.81
C ASP A 41 1.81 9.91 5.53
N ASP A 42 1.08 9.59 4.46
CA ASP A 42 1.18 10.26 3.17
C ASP A 42 -0.21 10.58 2.63
N ASP A 43 -0.29 11.53 1.70
CA ASP A 43 -1.59 12.03 1.25
C ASP A 43 -2.26 11.00 0.33
N HIS A 44 -3.53 10.73 0.61
CA HIS A 44 -4.37 9.81 -0.16
C HIS A 44 -4.46 10.21 -1.65
N SER A 45 -4.26 11.48 -1.98
CA SER A 45 -4.27 12.02 -3.35
C SER A 45 -2.90 12.03 -4.03
N HIS A 46 -1.81 11.68 -3.32
CA HIS A 46 -0.46 11.68 -3.89
C HIS A 46 -0.06 10.33 -4.54
N GLY A 47 -0.94 9.32 -4.49
CA GLY A 47 -0.81 8.03 -5.17
C GLY A 47 -1.29 8.03 -6.63
N GLY A 48 -1.37 9.20 -7.27
CA GLY A 48 -1.88 9.35 -8.64
C GLY A 48 -0.76 9.29 -9.70
N GLU A 49 -0.72 8.21 -10.47
CA GLU A 49 -0.09 7.97 -11.80
C GLU A 49 1.35 8.46 -12.08
N LYS A 50 2.04 9.07 -11.12
CA LYS A 50 3.45 9.48 -11.20
C LYS A 50 4.15 9.34 -9.84
N VAL A 51 4.45 8.11 -9.46
CA VAL A 51 5.48 7.75 -8.48
C VAL A 51 6.34 6.64 -9.05
#